data_AF-A0A9E2YPG6-F1
#
_entry.id   AF-A0A9E2YPG6-F1
#
_cell.length_a   1.000
_cell.length_b   1.000
_cell.length_c   1.000
_cell.angle_alpha   90.00
_cell.angle_beta   90.00
_cell.angle_gamma   90.00
#
_symmetry.space_group_name_H-M   'P 1'
#
loop_
_entity.id
_entity.type
_entity.pdbx_description
1 polymer ?
#
loop_
_entity_poly.entity_id
_entity_poly.type
_entity_poly.pdbx_seq_one_letter_code
_entity_poly.pdbx_strand_id
1 'polypeptide(L)'
;RVIYLTGRVYAASFEDGDEKRSVEWPPHPGRLFQALVAAWGETGKDDAQESFLTWLEGRTPPSILFDMRRDDRENVTTYVPVNDCNEQFHGNKGTLFQTLSETVELRRDRKARRFPSFTPLRPDVDFRWEAALPIEHRPAAESLLRNVTCLGHSSTLVSVELASPPPNPQTVLRPDPNGSRRLRVPAPGRLKRLEVQFERFQQNPVKTNRPDAGPSALYGFPDDGSERPARAVFSEMLILRRIYGDRFSLCSTLLLTAAFRGAVMKFFGDDSAPEFISGHASGSTRNKPIRSEQPHLAFVPIADVGHDHARGHLMGIAALVPKGA
;
A
#
# COMPACT_ATOMS: atom_id res chain seq x y z
N ARG A 1 15.68 10.89 -3.22
CA ARG A 1 15.33 9.61 -3.87
C ARG A 1 16.09 8.48 -3.22
N VAL A 2 15.42 7.37 -2.96
CA VAL A 2 16.02 6.08 -2.57
C VAL A 2 15.80 5.12 -3.73
N ILE A 3 16.87 4.51 -4.23
CA ILE A 3 16.83 3.54 -5.34
C ILE A 3 17.21 2.17 -4.78
N TYR A 4 16.28 1.22 -4.81
CA TYR A 4 16.52 -0.17 -4.42
C TYR A 4 17.27 -0.92 -5.52
N LEU A 5 18.57 -1.14 -5.31
CA LEU A 5 19.50 -1.64 -6.33
C LEU A 5 19.20 -3.08 -6.78
N THR A 6 18.55 -3.86 -5.91
CA THR A 6 18.18 -5.25 -6.20
C THR A 6 16.74 -5.38 -6.72
N GLY A 7 16.00 -4.28 -6.85
CA GLY A 7 14.56 -4.30 -7.17
C GLY A 7 13.72 -5.01 -6.11
N ARG A 8 14.27 -5.26 -4.91
CA ARG A 8 13.60 -5.99 -3.84
C ARG A 8 13.86 -5.34 -2.50
N VAL A 9 12.81 -5.26 -1.70
CA VAL A 9 12.83 -4.71 -0.36
C VAL A 9 12.70 -5.87 0.62
N TYR A 10 13.64 -5.97 1.55
CA TYR A 10 13.49 -6.81 2.73
C TYR A 10 13.28 -5.92 3.96
N ALA A 11 12.10 -6.01 4.55
CA ALA A 11 11.69 -5.10 5.61
C ALA A 11 10.56 -5.71 6.44
N ALA A 12 10.84 -6.15 7.66
CA ALA A 12 9.78 -6.54 8.58
C ALA A 12 9.12 -5.29 9.20
N SER A 13 7.81 -5.37 9.49
CA SER A 13 7.18 -4.42 10.41
C SER A 13 7.86 -4.47 11.77
N PHE A 14 8.14 -3.30 12.34
CA PHE A 14 8.71 -3.19 13.68
C PHE A 14 7.77 -3.82 14.74
N GLU A 15 6.46 -3.70 14.54
CA GLU A 15 5.42 -4.14 15.49
C GLU A 15 5.36 -5.67 15.61
N ASP A 16 5.77 -6.40 14.56
CA ASP A 16 5.80 -7.86 14.55
C ASP A 16 7.03 -8.43 15.27
N GLY A 17 7.99 -7.59 15.69
CA GLY A 17 9.19 -8.01 16.40
C GLY A 17 9.94 -9.17 15.72
N ASP A 18 10.13 -10.26 16.47
CA ASP A 18 10.82 -11.47 15.97
C ASP A 18 9.94 -12.35 15.07
N GLU A 19 8.61 -12.13 15.05
CA GLU A 19 7.67 -12.93 14.26
C GLU A 19 7.68 -12.56 12.77
N LYS A 20 7.99 -11.28 12.46
CA LYS A 20 8.18 -10.76 11.09
C LYS A 20 7.05 -11.16 10.14
N ARG A 21 5.80 -10.97 10.58
CA ARG A 21 4.59 -11.45 9.88
C ARG A 21 4.29 -10.64 8.62
N SER A 22 4.56 -9.34 8.66
CA SER A 22 4.22 -8.39 7.61
C SER A 22 5.45 -7.64 7.12
N VAL A 23 5.35 -7.17 5.87
CA VAL A 23 6.35 -6.30 5.27
C VAL A 23 6.07 -4.84 5.63
N GLU A 24 7.09 -4.10 6.05
CA GLU A 24 7.00 -2.65 6.23
C GLU A 24 7.15 -1.98 4.86
N TRP A 25 6.01 -1.65 4.23
CA TRP A 25 5.95 -0.91 2.96
C TRP A 25 4.78 0.09 2.93
N PRO A 26 4.97 1.33 2.40
CA PRO A 26 6.22 1.92 1.90
C PRO A 26 7.28 2.09 3.00
N PRO A 27 8.56 2.36 2.65
CA PRO A 27 9.59 2.57 3.65
C PRO A 27 9.25 3.74 4.57
N HIS A 28 9.32 3.52 5.89
CA HIS A 28 9.04 4.58 6.85
C HIS A 28 10.15 5.67 6.80
N PRO A 29 9.81 6.97 6.87
CA PRO A 29 10.80 8.05 6.93
C PRO A 29 11.80 7.90 8.09
N GLY A 30 11.35 7.35 9.23
CA GLY A 30 12.22 7.04 10.35
C GLY A 30 13.28 5.98 10.04
N ARG A 31 13.01 5.06 9.10
CA ARG A 31 14.02 4.07 8.64
C ARG A 31 15.07 4.73 7.75
N LEU A 32 14.66 5.66 6.87
CA LEU A 32 15.62 6.45 6.08
C LEU A 32 16.50 7.30 7.01
N PHE A 33 15.90 7.94 8.02
CA PHE A 33 16.67 8.71 9.01
C PHE A 33 17.69 7.83 9.75
N GLN A 34 17.28 6.65 10.23
CA GLN A 34 18.21 5.71 10.87
C GLN A 34 19.35 5.25 9.94
N ALA A 35 19.08 5.06 8.65
CA ALA A 35 20.10 4.71 7.67
C ALA A 35 21.10 5.85 7.44
N LEU A 36 20.64 7.11 7.43
CA LEU A 36 21.52 8.28 7.38
C LEU A 36 22.38 8.39 8.65
N VAL A 37 21.81 8.15 9.83
CA VAL A 37 22.57 8.15 11.10
C VAL A 37 23.61 7.02 11.12
N ALA A 38 23.27 5.84 10.60
CA ALA A 38 24.22 4.74 10.46
C ALA A 38 25.39 5.11 9.54
N ALA A 39 25.11 5.67 8.36
CA ALA A 39 26.13 6.14 7.43
C ALA A 39 27.05 7.20 8.08
N TRP A 40 26.47 8.18 8.76
CA TRP A 40 27.23 9.21 9.49
C TRP A 40 28.15 8.63 10.56
N GLY A 41 27.64 7.67 11.35
CA GLY A 41 28.41 6.98 12.38
C GLY A 41 29.54 6.12 11.81
N GLU A 42 29.34 5.50 10.65
CA GLU A 42 30.34 4.67 9.96
C GLU A 42 31.41 5.51 9.25
N THR A 43 31.09 6.74 8.83
CA THR A 43 32.02 7.62 8.10
C THR A 43 32.66 8.70 8.96
N GLY A 44 32.82 8.46 10.25
CA GLY A 44 33.64 9.30 11.13
C GLY A 44 32.92 10.48 11.79
N LYS A 45 31.58 10.52 11.74
CA LYS A 45 30.76 11.52 12.44
C LYS A 45 31.11 12.98 12.12
N ASP A 46 31.11 13.35 10.85
CA ASP A 46 31.38 14.73 10.43
C ASP A 46 30.36 15.74 11.03
N ASP A 47 30.86 16.88 11.52
CA ASP A 47 30.06 17.92 12.19
C ASP A 47 29.03 18.57 11.25
N ALA A 48 29.37 18.76 9.96
CA ALA A 48 28.46 19.35 8.99
C ALA A 48 27.31 18.38 8.65
N GLN A 49 27.60 17.08 8.61
CA GLN A 49 26.59 16.02 8.50
C GLN A 49 25.72 15.91 9.76
N GLU A 50 26.29 16.06 10.95
CA GLU A 50 25.53 16.11 12.21
C GLU A 50 24.56 17.29 12.21
N SER A 51 25.03 18.46 11.79
CA SER A 51 24.21 19.67 11.64
C SER A 51 23.05 19.45 10.67
N PHE A 52 23.30 18.81 9.52
CA PHE A 52 22.25 18.43 8.57
C PHE A 52 21.24 17.43 9.17
N LEU A 53 21.70 16.39 9.87
CA LEU A 53 20.81 15.42 10.52
C LEU A 53 19.92 16.08 11.58
N THR A 54 20.49 17.00 12.36
CA THR A 54 19.78 17.80 13.36
C THR A 54 18.73 18.72 12.72
N TRP A 55 19.06 19.35 11.60
CA TRP A 55 18.09 20.12 10.82
C TRP A 55 16.97 19.25 10.26
N LEU A 56 17.30 18.06 9.74
CA LEU A 56 16.38 17.13 9.10
C LEU A 56 15.37 16.55 10.10
N GLU A 57 15.81 16.19 11.31
CA GLU A 57 14.90 15.66 12.34
C GLU A 57 13.87 16.67 12.85
N GLY A 58 14.16 17.96 12.70
CA GLY A 58 13.25 19.05 13.03
C GLY A 58 12.24 19.40 11.92
N ARG A 59 12.27 18.70 10.78
CA ARG A 59 11.31 18.94 9.70
C ARG A 59 9.99 18.23 9.95
N THR A 60 8.92 18.72 9.34
CA THR A 60 7.64 18.01 9.29
C THR A 60 7.81 16.67 8.57
N PRO A 61 7.00 15.65 8.89
CA PRO A 61 7.06 14.38 8.18
C PRO A 61 6.93 14.56 6.65
N PRO A 62 7.74 13.86 5.84
CA PRO A 62 7.73 14.05 4.38
C PRO A 62 6.55 13.32 3.72
N SER A 63 6.16 13.77 2.53
CA SER A 63 5.38 12.92 1.61
C SER A 63 6.27 11.82 1.01
N ILE A 64 5.68 10.67 0.70
CA ILE A 64 6.36 9.52 0.10
C ILE A 64 5.74 9.26 -1.27
N LEU A 65 6.56 9.33 -2.32
CA LEU A 65 6.14 9.10 -3.69
C LEU A 65 6.76 7.79 -4.18
N PHE A 66 5.94 6.91 -4.73
CA PHE A 66 6.36 5.59 -5.17
C PHE A 66 5.33 5.03 -6.14
N ASP A 67 5.71 4.01 -6.91
CA ASP A 67 4.78 3.31 -7.78
C ASP A 67 4.39 1.98 -7.13
N MET A 68 3.10 1.81 -6.84
CA MET A 68 2.57 0.58 -6.28
C MET A 68 2.17 -0.41 -7.37
N ARG A 69 2.59 -1.66 -7.20
CA ARG A 69 1.86 -2.82 -7.69
C ARG A 69 1.33 -3.58 -6.48
N ARG A 70 0.19 -4.26 -6.62
CA ARG A 70 -0.23 -5.26 -5.65
C ARG A 70 0.83 -6.36 -5.62
N ASP A 71 1.50 -6.53 -4.48
CA ASP A 71 2.39 -7.66 -4.24
C ASP A 71 1.57 -8.76 -3.56
N ASP A 72 1.23 -9.80 -4.33
CA ASP A 72 0.47 -10.95 -3.85
C ASP A 72 1.37 -12.02 -3.23
N ARG A 73 2.65 -11.71 -2.97
CA ARG A 73 3.59 -12.66 -2.39
C ARG A 73 3.21 -13.02 -0.96
N GLU A 74 2.96 -14.30 -0.75
CA GLU A 74 2.74 -14.85 0.59
C GLU A 74 4.06 -14.88 1.40
N ASN A 75 4.00 -14.43 2.66
CA ASN A 75 5.13 -14.50 3.59
C ASN A 75 5.17 -15.88 4.25
N VAL A 76 5.73 -16.85 3.52
CA VAL A 76 5.85 -18.24 3.96
C VAL A 76 6.95 -18.43 5.01
N THR A 77 6.76 -19.43 5.87
CA THR A 77 7.79 -19.86 6.84
C THR A 77 8.86 -20.69 6.13
N THR A 78 10.12 -20.25 6.22
CA THR A 78 11.29 -20.97 5.71
C THR A 78 12.13 -21.50 6.87
N TYR A 79 12.67 -22.70 6.74
CA TYR A 79 13.52 -23.33 7.75
C TYR A 79 14.99 -23.10 7.41
N VAL A 80 15.68 -22.29 8.21
CA VAL A 80 17.07 -21.89 7.99
C VAL A 80 17.99 -22.68 8.93
N PRO A 81 19.14 -23.18 8.46
CA PRO A 81 20.12 -23.80 9.34
C PRO A 81 20.50 -22.87 10.49
N VAL A 82 20.56 -23.40 11.70
CA VAL A 82 21.11 -22.68 12.86
C VAL A 82 22.63 -22.64 12.72
N ASN A 83 23.27 -21.57 13.24
CA ASN A 83 24.73 -21.54 13.35
C ASN A 83 25.21 -22.78 14.11
N ASP A 84 26.34 -23.36 13.69
CA ASP A 84 26.88 -24.56 14.34
C ASP A 84 27.14 -24.27 15.82
N CYS A 85 26.41 -24.94 16.71
CA CYS A 85 26.67 -24.87 18.15
C CYS A 85 27.84 -25.80 18.47
N ASN A 86 29.02 -25.24 18.73
CA ASN A 86 30.20 -26.00 19.18
C ASN A 86 29.96 -26.77 20.49
N GLU A 87 28.88 -26.47 21.22
CA GLU A 87 28.47 -27.18 22.45
C GLU A 87 28.02 -28.63 22.20
N GLN A 88 27.63 -28.99 20.96
CA GLN A 88 27.28 -30.36 20.62
C GLN A 88 28.51 -31.30 20.48
N PHE A 89 29.73 -30.76 20.60
CA PHE A 89 30.97 -31.51 20.43
C PHE A 89 31.84 -31.45 21.69
N HIS A 90 31.40 -32.14 22.75
CA HIS A 90 32.28 -32.49 23.89
C HIS A 90 33.19 -33.65 23.50
N GLY A 91 34.23 -33.36 22.72
CA GLY A 91 35.21 -34.36 22.28
C GLY A 91 36.54 -33.72 21.86
N ASN A 92 37.63 -34.42 22.16
CA ASN A 92 38.99 -33.94 21.96
C ASN A 92 39.21 -33.51 20.49
N LYS A 93 39.73 -32.29 20.28
CA LYS A 93 39.81 -31.60 18.97
C LYS A 93 40.52 -32.39 17.84
N GLY A 94 41.24 -33.47 18.17
CA GLY A 94 42.02 -34.27 17.22
C GLY A 94 41.23 -35.30 16.39
N THR A 95 40.05 -35.74 16.82
CA THR A 95 39.26 -36.77 16.09
C THR A 95 38.20 -36.19 15.16
N LEU A 96 38.01 -34.86 15.19
CA LEU A 96 36.92 -34.15 14.49
C LEU A 96 37.00 -34.24 12.97
N PHE A 97 38.21 -34.24 12.40
CA PHE A 97 38.39 -34.27 10.95
C PHE A 97 38.26 -35.66 10.34
N GLN A 98 38.49 -36.73 11.12
CA GLN A 98 38.44 -38.11 10.63
C GLN A 98 36.99 -38.63 10.55
N THR A 99 36.12 -38.26 11.49
CA THR A 99 34.72 -38.72 11.50
C THR A 99 33.80 -37.93 10.56
N LEU A 100 34.19 -36.71 10.15
CA LEU A 100 33.43 -35.88 9.21
C LEU A 100 33.56 -36.34 7.74
N SER A 101 34.54 -37.18 7.42
CA SER A 101 34.81 -37.57 6.03
C SER A 101 33.93 -38.72 5.52
N GLU A 102 33.31 -39.52 6.41
CA GLU A 102 32.82 -40.84 5.96
C GLU A 102 31.29 -41.04 6.01
N THR A 103 30.50 -40.50 6.94
CA THR A 103 29.06 -40.89 7.00
C THR A 103 28.09 -39.94 7.75
N VAL A 104 28.23 -38.62 7.72
CA VAL A 104 27.32 -37.75 8.49
C VAL A 104 26.51 -36.82 7.59
N GLU A 105 25.24 -37.20 7.34
CA GLU A 105 24.17 -36.23 7.10
C GLU A 105 24.31 -35.16 8.19
N LEU A 106 24.85 -33.98 7.86
CA LEU A 106 24.88 -32.83 8.75
C LEU A 106 23.42 -32.41 9.01
N ARG A 107 22.75 -33.09 9.95
CA ARG A 107 21.42 -32.77 10.46
C ARG A 107 21.55 -31.51 11.31
N ARG A 108 21.81 -30.39 10.64
CA ARG A 108 21.76 -29.07 11.25
C ARG A 108 20.32 -28.81 11.66
N ASP A 109 20.11 -28.52 12.95
CA ASP A 109 18.84 -28.01 13.43
C ASP A 109 18.42 -26.83 12.56
N ARG A 110 17.14 -26.82 12.18
CA ARG A 110 16.59 -25.74 11.36
C ARG A 110 15.65 -24.92 12.20
N LYS A 111 15.82 -23.60 12.17
CA LYS A 111 14.93 -22.66 12.83
C LYS A 111 13.96 -22.08 11.81
N ALA A 112 12.67 -22.12 12.15
CA ALA A 112 11.65 -21.43 11.38
C ALA A 112 11.92 -19.92 11.38
N ARG A 113 11.94 -19.33 10.18
CA ARG A 113 12.16 -17.90 9.93
C ARG A 113 11.18 -17.42 8.87
N ARG A 114 10.76 -16.16 8.99
CA ARG A 114 10.01 -15.46 7.95
C ARG A 114 10.84 -14.33 7.38
N PHE A 115 10.62 -14.09 6.11
CA PHE A 115 11.41 -13.18 5.30
C PHE A 115 10.51 -12.21 4.54
N PRO A 116 9.79 -11.31 5.24
CA PRO A 116 8.85 -10.40 4.61
C PRO A 116 9.59 -9.51 3.60
N SER A 117 9.15 -9.57 2.36
CA SER A 117 9.77 -8.86 1.25
C SER A 117 8.73 -8.29 0.31
N PHE A 118 9.04 -7.14 -0.28
CA PHE A 118 8.21 -6.46 -1.26
C PHE A 118 8.99 -6.23 -2.56
N THR A 119 8.35 -6.38 -3.71
CA THR A 119 8.92 -6.01 -5.01
C THR A 119 8.16 -4.81 -5.58
N PRO A 120 8.74 -3.59 -5.53
CA PRO A 120 8.09 -2.41 -6.06
C PRO A 120 8.05 -2.44 -7.59
N LEU A 121 7.05 -1.78 -8.19
CA LEU A 121 6.93 -1.70 -9.65
C LEU A 121 8.14 -0.98 -10.26
N ARG A 122 8.54 0.10 -9.61
CA ARG A 122 9.79 0.79 -9.89
C ARG A 122 10.70 0.75 -8.67
N PRO A 123 12.03 0.70 -8.85
CA PRO A 123 12.96 0.61 -7.74
C PRO A 123 13.14 1.93 -6.98
N ASP A 124 12.55 3.04 -7.43
CA ASP A 124 12.70 4.35 -6.82
C ASP A 124 11.53 4.73 -5.88
N VAL A 125 11.89 5.28 -4.71
CA VAL A 125 10.97 5.91 -3.76
C VAL A 125 11.51 7.28 -3.41
N ASP A 126 10.67 8.31 -3.51
CA ASP A 126 11.02 9.67 -3.15
C ASP A 126 10.41 10.10 -1.82
N PHE A 127 11.26 10.65 -0.96
CA PHE A 127 10.84 11.34 0.26
C PHE A 127 10.89 12.83 -0.01
N ARG A 128 9.75 13.51 0.09
CA ARG A 128 9.61 14.94 -0.18
C ARG A 128 9.22 15.68 1.09
N TRP A 129 10.13 16.47 1.62
CA TRP A 129 9.85 17.43 2.68
C TRP A 129 9.29 18.71 2.08
N GLU A 130 8.27 19.29 2.71
CA GLU A 130 7.71 20.62 2.37
C GLU A 130 8.60 21.73 2.97
N ALA A 131 9.91 21.65 2.70
CA ALA A 131 10.92 22.59 3.13
C ALA A 131 12.08 22.61 2.13
N ALA A 132 12.56 23.79 1.77
CA ALA A 132 13.77 23.91 0.97
C ALA A 132 14.98 23.48 1.81
N LEU A 133 15.90 22.73 1.19
CA LEU A 133 17.20 22.40 1.78
C LEU A 133 18.07 23.67 1.81
N PRO A 134 18.51 24.15 2.99
CA PRO A 134 19.42 25.28 3.08
C PRO A 134 20.72 25.01 2.33
N ILE A 135 21.29 26.05 1.73
CA ILE A 135 22.46 25.95 0.85
C ILE A 135 23.67 25.43 1.64
N GLU A 136 23.79 25.82 2.91
CA GLU A 136 24.84 25.38 3.82
C GLU A 136 24.82 23.87 4.09
N HIS A 137 23.64 23.24 4.08
CA HIS A 137 23.50 21.81 4.33
C HIS A 137 23.66 20.95 3.09
N ARG A 138 23.61 21.54 1.89
CA ARG A 138 23.62 20.78 0.62
C ARG A 138 24.86 19.89 0.46
N PRO A 139 26.11 20.38 0.65
CA PRO A 139 27.28 19.52 0.47
C PRO A 139 27.32 18.35 1.45
N ALA A 140 27.00 18.62 2.72
CA ALA A 140 26.95 17.60 3.77
C ALA A 140 25.87 16.54 3.48
N ALA A 141 24.68 16.98 3.05
CA ALA A 141 23.59 16.10 2.65
C ALA A 141 23.99 15.22 1.46
N GLU A 142 24.54 15.78 0.39
CA GLU A 142 24.96 15.04 -0.80
C GLU A 142 26.04 14.00 -0.48
N SER A 143 27.02 14.36 0.36
CA SER A 143 28.06 13.42 0.82
C SER A 143 27.47 12.31 1.68
N LEU A 144 26.59 12.62 2.63
CA LEU A 144 26.01 11.64 3.53
C LEU A 144 25.09 10.65 2.81
N LEU A 145 24.26 11.15 1.88
CA LEU A 145 23.34 10.31 1.10
C LEU A 145 24.08 9.25 0.28
N ARG A 146 25.25 9.59 -0.28
CA ARG A 146 26.11 8.65 -1.04
C ARG A 146 26.68 7.52 -0.17
N ASN A 147 26.78 7.73 1.15
CA ASN A 147 27.33 6.74 2.07
C ASN A 147 26.28 5.76 2.60
N VAL A 148 24.99 5.94 2.27
CA VAL A 148 23.93 5.01 2.67
C VAL A 148 24.00 3.76 1.80
N THR A 149 24.30 2.60 2.40
CA THR A 149 24.48 1.33 1.68
C THR A 149 23.25 0.43 1.69
N CYS A 150 22.45 0.49 2.75
CA CYS A 150 21.23 -0.31 2.88
C CYS A 150 20.14 0.43 3.65
N LEU A 151 18.89 0.04 3.41
CA LEU A 151 17.74 0.56 4.15
C LEU A 151 17.16 -0.52 5.08
N GLY A 152 17.57 -0.48 6.35
CA GLY A 152 17.12 -1.42 7.38
C GLY A 152 17.90 -2.72 7.37
N HIS A 153 17.54 -3.67 6.50
CA HIS A 153 18.24 -4.95 6.42
C HIS A 153 19.39 -4.89 5.40
N SER A 154 20.50 -5.56 5.67
CA SER A 154 21.70 -5.54 4.80
C SER A 154 21.44 -6.10 3.39
N SER A 155 20.42 -6.93 3.21
CA SER A 155 20.00 -7.42 1.88
C SER A 155 19.17 -6.41 1.07
N THR A 156 18.79 -5.27 1.66
CA THR A 156 18.04 -4.19 1.02
C THR A 156 19.01 -3.08 0.62
N LEU A 157 19.83 -3.36 -0.39
CA LEU A 157 20.85 -2.43 -0.89
C LEU A 157 20.19 -1.25 -1.58
N VAL A 158 20.67 -0.04 -1.27
CA VAL A 158 20.12 1.20 -1.84
C VAL A 158 21.21 2.14 -2.31
N SER A 159 20.86 3.01 -3.25
CA SER A 159 21.54 4.28 -3.48
C SER A 159 20.60 5.41 -3.11
N VAL A 160 21.12 6.47 -2.50
CA VAL A 160 20.32 7.62 -2.06
C VAL A 160 20.91 8.91 -2.61
N GLU A 161 20.05 9.77 -3.14
CA GLU A 161 20.45 11.03 -3.78
C GLU A 161 19.43 12.15 -3.55
N LEU A 162 19.89 13.40 -3.70
CA LEU A 162 19.00 14.54 -3.92
C LEU A 162 18.52 14.48 -5.38
N ALA A 163 17.21 14.47 -5.57
CA ALA A 163 16.61 14.37 -6.90
C ALA A 163 15.51 15.41 -7.07
N SER A 164 15.28 15.82 -8.31
CA SER A 164 14.07 16.55 -8.68
C SER A 164 12.85 15.64 -8.58
N PRO A 165 11.68 16.18 -8.21
CA PRO A 165 10.45 15.40 -8.13
C PRO A 165 10.15 14.74 -9.48
N PRO A 166 9.65 13.49 -9.50
CA PRO A 166 9.26 12.83 -10.73
C PRO A 166 8.06 13.59 -11.33
N PRO A 167 7.97 13.71 -12.67
CA PRO A 167 6.93 14.50 -13.31
C PRO A 167 5.52 13.98 -13.02
N ASN A 168 5.33 12.67 -12.91
CA ASN A 168 4.05 12.01 -12.64
C ASN A 168 4.24 10.80 -11.71
N PRO A 169 4.27 10.97 -10.37
CA PRO A 169 4.25 9.83 -9.45
C PRO A 169 2.89 9.13 -9.50
N GLN A 170 2.85 7.79 -9.57
CA GLN A 170 1.56 7.07 -9.59
C GLN A 170 0.90 7.04 -8.21
N THR A 171 1.69 7.06 -7.14
CA THR A 171 1.15 7.07 -5.77
C THR A 171 1.90 8.07 -4.93
N VAL A 172 1.14 8.90 -4.21
CA VAL A 172 1.66 9.84 -3.22
C VAL A 172 1.01 9.49 -1.89
N LEU A 173 1.81 9.27 -0.85
CA LEU A 173 1.33 9.07 0.51
C LEU A 173 1.78 10.27 1.34
N ARG A 174 0.86 10.95 2.02
CA ARG A 174 1.14 12.22 2.71
C ARG A 174 0.82 12.11 4.19
N PRO A 175 1.50 12.89 5.05
CA PRO A 175 1.09 13.03 6.44
C PRO A 175 -0.35 13.57 6.47
N ASP A 176 -1.22 12.88 7.19
CA ASP A 176 -2.63 13.20 7.32
C ASP A 176 -3.10 12.79 8.72
N PRO A 177 -3.54 13.74 9.58
CA PRO A 177 -4.09 13.43 10.90
C PRO A 177 -5.29 12.47 10.88
N ASN A 178 -6.02 12.40 9.76
CA ASN A 178 -7.14 11.48 9.56
C ASN A 178 -6.73 10.21 8.79
N GLY A 179 -5.45 10.08 8.45
CA GLY A 179 -4.91 8.96 7.71
C GLY A 179 -4.99 7.65 8.49
N SER A 180 -5.15 6.54 7.78
CA SER A 180 -5.25 5.20 8.38
C SER A 180 -3.91 4.49 8.54
N ARG A 181 -2.84 4.96 7.89
CA ARG A 181 -1.51 4.34 7.95
C ARG A 181 -0.65 5.03 8.99
N ARG A 182 -0.04 4.26 9.89
CA ARG A 182 0.91 4.77 10.88
C ARG A 182 2.33 4.52 10.41
N LEU A 183 3.09 5.57 10.11
CA LEU A 183 4.49 5.45 9.70
C LEU A 183 5.43 6.04 10.74
N ARG A 184 6.58 5.40 10.95
CA ARG A 184 7.65 5.90 11.82
C ARG A 184 8.34 7.08 11.15
N VAL A 185 8.59 8.16 11.90
CA VAL A 185 9.13 9.41 11.36
C VAL A 185 10.30 9.91 12.21
N PRO A 186 11.25 10.67 11.64
CA PRO A 186 12.18 11.42 12.47
C PRO A 186 11.43 12.50 13.25
N ALA A 187 11.98 12.89 14.40
CA ALA A 187 11.48 13.98 15.23
C ALA A 187 12.63 14.59 16.04
N PRO A 188 12.47 15.81 16.57
CA PRO A 188 13.51 16.46 17.37
C PRO A 188 14.04 15.57 18.51
N GLY A 189 15.37 15.52 18.65
CA GLY A 189 16.10 14.72 19.63
C GLY A 189 16.30 13.26 19.24
N ARG A 190 15.92 12.85 18.03
CA ARG A 190 16.04 11.46 17.57
C ARG A 190 17.51 11.05 17.39
N LEU A 191 18.34 11.91 16.82
CA LEU A 191 19.78 11.68 16.64
C LEU A 191 20.46 11.36 17.97
N LYS A 192 20.36 12.28 18.93
CA LYS A 192 20.92 12.14 20.27
C LYS A 192 20.42 10.87 20.98
N ARG A 193 19.14 10.53 20.81
CA ARG A 193 18.58 9.28 21.38
C ARG A 193 19.19 8.03 20.77
N LEU A 194 19.43 8.03 19.46
CA LEU A 194 20.09 6.92 18.77
C LEU A 194 21.55 6.77 19.22
N GLU A 195 22.27 7.86 19.44
CA GLU A 195 23.63 7.82 19.98
C GLU A 195 23.68 7.20 21.38
N VAL A 196 22.83 7.68 22.30
CA VAL A 196 22.75 7.14 23.66
C VAL A 196 22.37 5.65 23.65
N GLN A 197 21.47 5.23 22.75
CA GLN A 197 21.10 3.82 22.59
C GLN A 197 22.24 2.99 22.03
N PHE A 198 22.98 3.52 21.06
CA PHE A 198 24.15 2.87 20.50
C PHE A 198 25.22 2.65 21.55
N GLU A 199 25.56 3.66 22.36
CA GLU A 199 26.52 3.53 23.47
C GLU A 199 26.09 2.47 24.49
N ARG A 200 24.82 2.47 24.89
CA ARG A 200 24.27 1.44 25.79
C ARG A 200 24.33 0.05 25.18
N PHE A 201 24.08 -0.09 23.88
CA PHE A 201 24.16 -1.36 23.17
C PHE A 201 25.61 -1.86 23.08
N GLN A 202 26.57 -0.96 22.85
CA GLN A 202 28.00 -1.31 22.84
C GLN A 202 28.46 -1.81 24.22
N GLN A 203 28.00 -1.17 25.30
CA GLN A 203 28.31 -1.60 26.67
C GLN A 203 27.60 -2.91 27.05
N ASN A 204 26.37 -3.10 26.58
CA ASN A 204 25.56 -4.27 26.89
C ASN A 204 24.64 -4.64 25.70
N PRO A 205 25.00 -5.65 24.89
CA PRO A 205 24.35 -5.97 23.61
C PRO A 205 23.06 -6.78 23.77
N VAL A 206 22.18 -6.35 24.68
CA VAL A 206 20.84 -6.92 24.88
C VAL A 206 19.80 -6.27 23.96
N LYS A 207 18.73 -7.01 23.64
CA LYS A 207 17.67 -6.53 22.71
C LYS A 207 17.01 -5.23 23.17
N THR A 208 16.89 -5.02 24.48
CA THR A 208 16.29 -3.80 25.07
C THR A 208 17.12 -2.54 24.85
N ASN A 209 18.42 -2.68 24.55
CA ASN A 209 19.30 -1.55 24.24
C ASN A 209 19.36 -1.22 22.75
N ARG A 210 18.69 -2.01 21.89
CA ARG A 210 18.60 -1.72 20.45
C ARG A 210 17.75 -0.46 20.22
N PRO A 211 17.91 0.22 19.08
CA PRO A 211 17.08 1.36 18.73
C PRO A 211 15.58 1.07 18.83
N ASP A 212 14.84 1.95 19.52
CA ASP A 212 13.38 1.84 19.61
C ASP A 212 12.70 2.27 18.29
N ALA A 213 11.37 2.11 18.22
CA ALA A 213 10.59 2.46 17.03
C ALA A 213 10.72 3.94 16.64
N GLY A 214 10.90 4.81 17.63
CA GLY A 214 10.76 6.25 17.48
C GLY A 214 9.29 6.69 17.37
N PRO A 215 9.07 7.99 17.13
CA PRO A 215 7.74 8.54 16.94
C PRO A 215 7.12 8.09 15.62
N SER A 216 5.79 8.22 15.54
CA SER A 216 5.02 7.92 14.34
C SER A 216 4.06 9.06 14.02
N ALA A 217 3.72 9.20 12.74
CA ALA A 217 2.65 10.07 12.27
C ALA A 217 1.64 9.26 11.45
N LEU A 218 0.41 9.76 11.37
CA LEU A 218 -0.62 9.20 10.51
C LEU A 218 -0.43 9.71 9.07
N TYR A 219 -0.68 8.82 8.13
CA TYR A 219 -0.54 9.03 6.70
C TYR A 219 -1.78 8.54 5.97
N GLY A 220 -2.17 9.31 4.97
CA GLY A 220 -3.26 9.02 4.06
C GLY A 220 -2.77 9.07 2.62
N PHE A 221 -3.40 8.29 1.75
CA PHE A 221 -3.36 8.66 0.35
C PHE A 221 -4.17 9.95 0.21
N PRO A 222 -3.74 10.92 -0.63
CA PRO A 222 -4.59 12.05 -0.92
C PRO A 222 -5.94 11.49 -1.33
N ASP A 223 -7.01 12.01 -0.76
CA ASP A 223 -8.32 11.83 -1.37
C ASP A 223 -8.15 12.30 -2.80
N ASP A 224 -8.24 11.38 -3.78
CA ASP A 224 -8.37 11.69 -5.21
C ASP A 224 -9.75 12.31 -5.43
N GLY A 225 -10.06 13.35 -4.64
CA GLY A 225 -11.40 13.79 -4.27
C GLY A 225 -12.40 12.69 -4.53
N SER A 226 -12.24 11.50 -3.91
CA SER A 226 -13.05 10.33 -4.25
C SER A 226 -14.45 10.86 -4.22
N GLU A 227 -15.08 10.99 -5.39
CA GLU A 227 -16.40 11.58 -5.49
C GLU A 227 -17.17 10.83 -4.42
N ARG A 228 -17.65 11.52 -3.38
CA ARG A 228 -18.61 10.91 -2.46
C ARG A 228 -19.57 10.22 -3.41
N PRO A 229 -19.64 8.87 -3.46
CA PRO A 229 -20.16 8.18 -4.63
C PRO A 229 -21.48 8.85 -4.91
N ALA A 230 -21.58 9.50 -6.08
CA ALA A 230 -22.63 10.48 -6.34
C ALA A 230 -23.91 9.86 -5.82
N ARG A 231 -24.50 10.43 -4.75
CA ARG A 231 -25.54 9.72 -4.01
C ARG A 231 -26.62 9.39 -5.01
N ALA A 232 -26.74 8.11 -5.37
CA ALA A 232 -27.63 7.72 -6.45
C ALA A 232 -29.02 8.27 -6.14
N VAL A 233 -29.68 8.83 -7.16
CA VAL A 233 -31.07 9.28 -7.01
C VAL A 233 -31.99 8.09 -6.73
N PHE A 234 -31.51 6.87 -7.00
CA PHE A 234 -32.17 5.60 -6.72
C PHE A 234 -31.83 5.06 -5.31
N SER A 235 -32.83 4.51 -4.62
CA SER A 235 -32.68 3.83 -3.33
C SER A 235 -32.68 2.32 -3.45
N GLU A 236 -33.39 1.77 -4.42
CA GLU A 236 -33.59 0.32 -4.55
C GLU A 236 -33.36 -0.16 -5.98
N MET A 237 -32.93 -1.42 -6.10
CA MET A 237 -32.75 -2.12 -7.36
C MET A 237 -33.52 -3.44 -7.30
N LEU A 238 -34.57 -3.56 -8.10
CA LEU A 238 -35.34 -4.79 -8.25
C LEU A 238 -34.76 -5.61 -9.40
N ILE A 239 -34.10 -6.72 -9.07
CA ILE A 239 -33.35 -7.53 -10.05
C ILE A 239 -34.21 -8.70 -10.54
N LEU A 240 -34.40 -8.78 -11.86
CA LEU A 240 -34.96 -9.94 -12.54
C LEU A 240 -33.82 -10.72 -13.19
N ARG A 241 -33.35 -11.74 -12.48
CA ARG A 241 -32.28 -12.63 -12.96
C ARG A 241 -32.82 -13.62 -13.99
N ARG A 242 -32.06 -13.84 -15.05
CA ARG A 242 -32.31 -14.93 -16.00
C ARG A 242 -31.97 -16.27 -15.36
N ILE A 243 -32.97 -17.16 -15.27
CA ILE A 243 -32.83 -18.50 -14.67
C ILE A 243 -32.76 -19.64 -15.71
N TYR A 244 -33.35 -19.46 -16.89
CA TYR A 244 -33.29 -20.39 -18.03
C TYR A 244 -33.40 -19.63 -19.37
N GLY A 245 -33.22 -20.33 -20.50
CA GLY A 245 -33.35 -19.77 -21.85
C GLY A 245 -32.05 -19.22 -22.46
N ASP A 246 -32.18 -18.60 -23.64
CA ASP A 246 -31.04 -18.13 -24.44
C ASP A 246 -30.25 -17.00 -23.76
N ARG A 247 -28.95 -16.94 -24.07
CA ARG A 247 -28.07 -15.86 -23.62
C ARG A 247 -28.20 -14.69 -24.58
N PHE A 248 -28.53 -13.53 -24.04
CA PHE A 248 -28.57 -12.29 -24.82
C PHE A 248 -27.24 -11.55 -24.71
N SER A 249 -26.77 -11.03 -25.83
CA SER A 249 -25.66 -10.07 -25.86
C SER A 249 -26.08 -8.76 -25.23
N LEU A 250 -25.13 -7.97 -24.72
CA LEU A 250 -25.39 -6.60 -24.28
C LEU A 250 -26.04 -5.72 -25.35
N CYS A 251 -25.83 -6.02 -26.64
CA CYS A 251 -26.51 -5.32 -27.74
C CYS A 251 -28.05 -5.42 -27.66
N SER A 252 -28.59 -6.43 -26.98
CA SER A 252 -30.03 -6.62 -26.78
C SER A 252 -30.61 -5.78 -25.63
N THR A 253 -29.80 -4.95 -24.96
CA THR A 253 -30.22 -4.17 -23.78
C THR A 253 -31.49 -3.36 -24.04
N LEU A 254 -31.51 -2.55 -25.11
CA LEU A 254 -32.65 -1.68 -25.41
C LEU A 254 -33.94 -2.48 -25.63
N LEU A 255 -33.84 -3.64 -26.29
CA LEU A 255 -34.99 -4.50 -26.55
C LEU A 255 -35.57 -5.06 -25.25
N LEU A 256 -34.73 -5.56 -24.35
CA LEU A 256 -35.19 -6.13 -23.08
C LEU A 256 -35.71 -5.07 -22.12
N THR A 257 -35.04 -3.92 -22.01
CA THR A 257 -35.50 -2.83 -21.13
C THR A 257 -36.79 -2.19 -21.66
N ALA A 258 -36.97 -2.08 -22.98
CA ALA A 258 -38.23 -1.64 -23.57
C ALA A 258 -39.37 -2.64 -23.34
N ALA A 259 -39.11 -3.95 -23.50
CA ALA A 259 -40.10 -4.99 -23.24
C ALA A 259 -40.51 -5.00 -21.75
N PHE A 260 -39.54 -4.85 -20.85
CA PHE A 260 -39.79 -4.80 -19.42
C PHE A 260 -40.58 -3.54 -19.03
N ARG A 261 -40.19 -2.37 -19.54
CA ARG A 261 -40.99 -1.15 -19.37
C ARG A 261 -42.41 -1.34 -19.87
N GLY A 262 -42.60 -1.91 -21.06
CA GLY A 262 -43.92 -2.20 -21.61
C GLY A 262 -44.75 -3.13 -20.72
N ALA A 263 -44.14 -4.15 -20.11
CA ALA A 263 -44.80 -5.04 -19.17
C ALA A 263 -45.23 -4.30 -17.89
N VAL A 264 -44.37 -3.43 -17.34
CA VAL A 264 -44.72 -2.60 -16.18
C VAL A 264 -45.88 -1.67 -16.50
N MET A 265 -45.84 -0.98 -17.65
CA MET A 265 -46.91 -0.06 -18.05
C MET A 265 -48.27 -0.75 -18.24
N LYS A 266 -48.30 -2.01 -18.70
CA LYS A 266 -49.54 -2.78 -18.87
C LYS A 266 -50.33 -2.98 -17.57
N PHE A 267 -49.69 -2.95 -16.40
CA PHE A 267 -50.40 -3.05 -15.12
C PHE A 267 -51.25 -1.81 -14.80
N PHE A 268 -50.92 -0.66 -15.41
CA PHE A 268 -51.58 0.62 -15.17
C PHE A 268 -52.48 1.06 -16.34
N GLY A 269 -52.41 0.42 -17.51
CA GLY A 269 -53.14 0.89 -18.70
C GLY A 269 -52.61 2.21 -19.27
N ASP A 270 -53.27 2.74 -20.31
CA ASP A 270 -52.67 3.75 -21.20
C ASP A 270 -52.41 5.14 -20.55
N ASP A 271 -53.17 5.54 -19.51
CA ASP A 271 -53.10 6.89 -18.92
C ASP A 271 -53.16 6.93 -17.37
N SER A 272 -53.02 5.79 -16.67
CA SER A 272 -53.13 5.76 -15.20
C SER A 272 -51.82 5.52 -14.45
N ALA A 273 -50.71 5.32 -15.18
CA ALA A 273 -49.41 5.09 -14.56
C ALA A 273 -48.91 6.38 -13.86
N PRO A 274 -48.56 6.31 -12.56
CA PRO A 274 -47.94 7.43 -11.84
C PRO A 274 -46.71 7.98 -12.55
N GLU A 275 -46.43 9.27 -12.38
CA GLU A 275 -45.30 9.97 -13.00
C GLU A 275 -43.95 9.29 -12.71
N PHE A 276 -43.74 8.80 -11.47
CA PHE A 276 -42.50 8.10 -11.10
C PHE A 276 -42.34 6.73 -11.79
N ILE A 277 -43.39 6.16 -12.37
CA ILE A 277 -43.36 4.90 -13.13
C ILE A 277 -43.30 5.18 -14.63
N SER A 278 -44.14 6.08 -15.13
CA SER A 278 -44.25 6.38 -16.56
C SER A 278 -43.10 7.25 -17.09
N GLY A 279 -42.54 8.11 -16.23
CA GLY A 279 -41.63 9.20 -16.60
C GLY A 279 -42.33 10.36 -17.31
N HIS A 280 -43.67 10.41 -17.26
CA HIS A 280 -44.48 11.43 -17.91
C HIS A 280 -45.01 12.44 -16.89
N ALA A 281 -44.81 13.73 -17.16
CA ALA A 281 -45.32 14.80 -16.31
C ALA A 281 -46.85 14.93 -16.39
N SER A 282 -47.42 15.62 -15.42
CA SER A 282 -48.86 15.97 -15.41
C SER A 282 -49.30 16.65 -16.71
N GLY A 283 -50.43 16.20 -17.27
CA GLY A 283 -50.96 16.70 -18.56
C GLY A 283 -50.30 16.09 -19.81
N SER A 284 -49.38 15.14 -19.65
CA SER A 284 -48.88 14.30 -20.74
C SER A 284 -50.01 13.47 -21.34
N THR A 285 -50.05 13.37 -22.68
CA THR A 285 -50.99 12.52 -23.41
C THR A 285 -50.24 11.68 -24.44
N ARG A 286 -50.86 10.61 -24.92
CA ARG A 286 -50.28 9.75 -25.97
C ARG A 286 -49.78 10.51 -27.21
N ASN A 287 -50.51 11.55 -27.62
CA ASN A 287 -50.18 12.36 -28.81
C ASN A 287 -49.29 13.56 -28.50
N LYS A 288 -49.11 13.89 -27.21
CA LYS A 288 -48.26 14.99 -26.75
C LYS A 288 -47.57 14.57 -25.44
N PRO A 289 -46.52 13.74 -25.52
CA PRO A 289 -45.82 13.29 -24.33
C PRO A 289 -45.04 14.46 -23.71
N ILE A 290 -45.23 14.67 -22.42
CA ILE A 290 -44.47 15.64 -21.64
C ILE A 290 -43.53 14.86 -20.73
N ARG A 291 -42.22 15.09 -20.86
CA ARG A 291 -41.19 14.44 -20.04
C ARG A 291 -41.27 14.95 -18.60
N SER A 292 -41.13 14.04 -17.63
CA SER A 292 -40.94 14.40 -16.23
C SER A 292 -39.54 14.98 -15.97
N GLU A 293 -39.48 16.05 -15.17
CA GLU A 293 -38.24 16.58 -14.58
C GLU A 293 -37.91 15.92 -13.23
N GLN A 294 -38.81 15.07 -12.71
CA GLN A 294 -38.61 14.32 -11.48
C GLN A 294 -37.93 12.96 -11.77
N PRO A 295 -37.17 12.44 -10.80
CA PRO A 295 -36.65 11.08 -10.90
C PRO A 295 -37.77 10.06 -11.03
N HIS A 296 -37.61 9.12 -11.96
CA HIS A 296 -38.57 8.06 -12.25
C HIS A 296 -37.83 6.73 -12.46
N LEU A 297 -38.60 5.64 -12.53
CA LEU A 297 -38.11 4.29 -12.68
C LEU A 297 -37.16 4.17 -13.88
N ALA A 298 -35.94 3.68 -13.64
CA ALA A 298 -34.97 3.42 -14.69
C ALA A 298 -34.78 1.93 -14.91
N PHE A 299 -34.73 1.50 -16.17
CA PHE A 299 -34.55 0.10 -16.54
C PHE A 299 -33.13 -0.12 -17.04
N VAL A 300 -32.38 -0.98 -16.35
CA VAL A 300 -30.95 -1.19 -16.61
C VAL A 300 -30.62 -2.67 -16.85
N PRO A 301 -29.62 -2.96 -17.68
CA PRO A 301 -29.11 -4.33 -17.82
C PRO A 301 -28.31 -4.74 -16.58
N ILE A 302 -28.37 -6.02 -16.22
CA ILE A 302 -27.37 -6.64 -15.35
C ILE A 302 -26.39 -7.37 -16.26
N ALA A 303 -25.18 -6.83 -16.38
CA ALA A 303 -24.20 -7.19 -17.39
C ALA A 303 -23.00 -7.92 -16.79
N ASP A 304 -22.52 -8.95 -17.50
CA ASP A 304 -21.24 -9.62 -17.24
C ASP A 304 -20.10 -8.80 -17.85
N VAL A 305 -19.62 -7.79 -17.12
CA VAL A 305 -18.60 -6.80 -17.52
C VAL A 305 -17.67 -6.43 -16.35
N GLY A 306 -16.51 -5.85 -16.65
CA GLY A 306 -15.64 -5.23 -15.64
C GLY A 306 -14.66 -6.16 -14.92
N HIS A 307 -14.40 -7.36 -15.47
CA HIS A 307 -13.38 -8.29 -14.97
C HIS A 307 -12.70 -9.06 -16.12
N ASP A 308 -11.54 -9.67 -15.86
CA ASP A 308 -10.62 -10.25 -16.87
C ASP A 308 -11.24 -11.30 -17.81
N HIS A 309 -12.29 -11.99 -17.37
CA HIS A 309 -12.97 -13.05 -18.12
C HIS A 309 -14.43 -12.71 -18.46
N ALA A 310 -14.80 -11.41 -18.40
CA ALA A 310 -16.13 -10.95 -18.75
C ALA A 310 -16.45 -11.22 -20.22
N ARG A 311 -17.67 -11.71 -20.49
CA ARG A 311 -18.10 -12.12 -21.83
C ARG A 311 -19.09 -11.16 -22.49
N GLY A 312 -19.47 -10.07 -21.81
CA GLY A 312 -20.34 -9.04 -22.38
C GLY A 312 -21.77 -9.53 -22.64
N HIS A 313 -22.26 -10.46 -21.82
CA HIS A 313 -23.61 -11.00 -21.94
C HIS A 313 -24.53 -10.50 -20.81
N LEU A 314 -25.83 -10.56 -21.04
CA LEU A 314 -26.85 -10.15 -20.07
C LEU A 314 -27.14 -11.29 -19.08
N MET A 315 -26.94 -11.00 -17.80
CA MET A 315 -27.29 -11.88 -16.68
C MET A 315 -28.74 -11.71 -16.23
N GLY A 316 -29.33 -10.55 -16.52
CA GLY A 316 -30.69 -10.17 -16.18
C GLY A 316 -30.97 -8.71 -16.52
N ILE A 317 -32.07 -8.20 -15.99
CA ILE A 317 -32.46 -6.79 -16.05
C ILE A 317 -32.88 -6.33 -14.66
N ALA A 318 -32.83 -5.03 -14.41
CA ALA A 318 -33.31 -4.46 -13.16
C ALA A 318 -34.10 -3.18 -13.36
N ALA A 319 -34.98 -2.90 -12.42
CA ALA A 319 -35.64 -1.61 -12.26
C ALA A 319 -35.01 -0.86 -11.07
N LEU A 320 -34.55 0.36 -11.30
CA LEU A 320 -34.01 1.25 -10.28
C LEU A 320 -35.11 2.20 -9.80
N VAL A 321 -35.43 2.13 -8.51
CA VAL A 321 -36.51 2.90 -7.89
C VAL A 321 -35.93 4.19 -7.29
N PRO A 322 -36.46 5.38 -7.66
CA PRO A 322 -35.96 6.64 -7.13
C PRO A 322 -36.29 6.81 -5.65
N LYS A 323 -35.47 7.59 -4.94
CA LYS A 323 -35.69 7.95 -3.54
C LYS A 323 -36.98 8.76 -3.41
N GLY A 324 -37.84 8.37 -2.48
CA GLY A 324 -39.10 9.06 -2.21
C GLY A 324 -40.23 8.76 -3.21
N ALA A 325 -40.07 7.69 -4.01
CA ALA A 325 -41.15 7.08 -4.79
C ALA A 325 -42.22 6.43 -3.90
#